data_AF-A0A7W6EDW6-F1
#
_entry.id   AF-A0A7W6EDW6-F1
#
_cell.length_a   1.000
_cell.length_b   1.000
_cell.length_c   1.000
_cell.angle_alpha   90.00
_cell.angle_beta   90.00
_cell.angle_gamma   90.00
#
_symmetry.space_group_name_H-M   'P 1'
#
loop_
_entity.id
_entity.type
_entity.pdbx_description
1 polymer ?
#
loop_
_entity_poly.entity_id
_entity_poly.type
_entity_poly.pdbx_seq_one_letter_code
_entity_poly.pdbx_strand_id
1 'polypeptide(L)' 'MDWCTGFPETWGGVDIAPCCRAHDLAYETGAPKIAADLDLAACFATTTGDGVTALAVLAAVLVLGGPFYLRAWLHRRRR' A
#
# COMPACT_ATOMS: atom_id res chain seq x y z
N MET A 1 4.90 1.00 10.45
CA MET A 1 3.59 1.25 9.83
C MET A 1 3.29 2.73 9.86
N ASP A 2 3.35 3.33 8.68
CA ASP A 2 3.09 4.74 8.42
C ASP A 2 1.68 4.92 7.79
N TRP A 3 0.90 3.84 7.70
CA TRP A 3 -0.47 3.81 7.18
C TRP A 3 -0.54 4.36 5.76
N CYS A 4 -1.56 5.15 5.42
CA CYS A 4 -1.68 5.77 4.10
C CYS A 4 -0.66 6.93 4.00
N THR A 5 0.63 6.61 3.83
CA THR A 5 1.69 7.63 3.77
C THR A 5 1.46 8.59 2.60
N GLY A 6 1.16 9.86 2.92
CA GLY A 6 0.90 10.89 1.91
C GLY A 6 -0.42 10.72 1.15
N PHE A 7 -1.34 9.89 1.66
CA PHE A 7 -2.66 9.64 1.08
C PHE A 7 -3.74 9.67 2.18
N PRO A 8 -4.97 10.13 1.92
CA PRO A 8 -6.00 10.15 2.95
C PRO A 8 -6.33 8.74 3.45
N GLU A 9 -6.72 8.62 4.73
CA GLU A 9 -7.19 7.37 5.33
C GLU A 9 -8.64 7.02 4.96
N THR A 10 -9.35 7.97 4.35
CA THR A 10 -10.70 7.79 3.83
C THR A 10 -10.78 8.25 2.38
N TRP A 11 -11.50 7.50 1.54
CA TRP A 11 -11.76 7.88 0.15
C TRP A 11 -13.26 7.78 -0.16
N GLY A 12 -13.86 8.86 -0.64
CA GLY A 12 -15.30 8.88 -0.94
C GLY A 12 -16.20 8.57 0.26
N GLY A 13 -15.73 8.82 1.49
CA GLY A 13 -16.45 8.48 2.72
C GLY A 13 -16.24 7.03 3.22
N VAL A 14 -15.41 6.24 2.54
CA VAL A 14 -15.06 4.87 2.92
C VAL A 14 -13.70 4.83 3.60
N ASP A 15 -13.57 4.09 4.71
CA ASP A 15 -12.31 3.84 5.40
C ASP A 15 -11.42 2.89 4.59
N ILE A 16 -10.23 3.36 4.22
CA ILE A 16 -9.22 2.63 3.44
C ILE A 16 -7.92 2.40 4.24
N ALA A 17 -7.87 2.87 5.50
CA ALA A 17 -6.73 2.66 6.38
C ALA A 17 -6.37 1.18 6.56
N PRO A 18 -7.32 0.22 6.62
CA PRO A 18 -7.00 -1.21 6.67
C PRO A 18 -6.19 -1.71 5.47
N CYS A 19 -6.46 -1.20 4.26
CA CYS A 19 -5.71 -1.57 3.06
C CYS A 19 -4.26 -1.09 3.13
N CYS A 20 -4.04 0.17 3.55
CA CYS A 20 -2.69 0.72 3.72
C CYS A 20 -1.91 -0.03 4.81
N ARG A 21 -2.57 -0.38 5.92
CA ARG A 21 -1.93 -1.15 7.01
C ARG A 21 -1.50 -2.55 6.55
N ALA A 22 -2.34 -3.23 5.76
CA ALA A 22 -2.00 -4.53 5.19
C ALA A 22 -0.80 -4.44 4.22
N HIS A 23 -0.75 -3.38 3.42
CA HIS A 23 0.38 -3.10 2.52
C HIS A 23 1.69 -2.87 3.27
N ASP A 24 1.68 -2.03 4.29
CA ASP A 24 2.84 -1.81 5.17
C ASP A 24 3.32 -3.13 5.80
N LEU A 25 2.39 -3.94 6.30
CA LEU A 25 2.72 -5.24 6.88
C LEU A 25 3.35 -6.19 5.85
N ALA A 26 2.85 -6.22 4.61
CA ALA A 26 3.44 -7.00 3.54
C ALA A 26 4.87 -6.53 3.23
N TYR A 27 5.08 -5.21 3.18
CA TYR A 27 6.39 -4.58 3.05
C TYR A 27 7.31 -4.89 4.22
N GLU A 28 6.81 -5.04 5.44
CA GLU A 28 7.58 -5.38 6.64
C GLU A 28 7.87 -6.88 6.76
N THR A 29 7.00 -7.77 6.27
CA THR A 29 7.14 -9.24 6.40
C THR A 29 7.93 -9.92 5.29
N GLY A 30 8.12 -9.26 4.14
CA GLY A 30 9.02 -9.75 3.09
C GLY A 30 8.33 -10.14 1.81
N ALA A 31 7.05 -9.79 1.68
CA ALA A 31 6.33 -10.01 0.44
C ALA A 31 7.04 -9.28 -0.73
N PRO A 32 7.03 -9.87 -1.95
CA PRO A 32 7.51 -9.18 -3.13
C PRO A 32 6.78 -7.85 -3.33
N LYS A 33 7.52 -6.76 -3.57
CA LYS A 33 6.96 -5.40 -3.71
C LYS A 33 5.74 -5.35 -4.64
N ILE A 34 5.88 -5.90 -5.85
CA ILE A 34 4.83 -5.87 -6.87
C ILE A 34 3.58 -6.63 -6.40
N ALA A 35 3.73 -7.76 -5.72
CA ALA A 35 2.59 -8.50 -5.18
C ALA A 35 1.86 -7.68 -4.11
N ALA A 36 2.60 -7.09 -3.17
CA ALA A 36 2.02 -6.22 -2.14
C ALA A 36 1.28 -5.01 -2.75
N ASP A 37 1.86 -4.37 -3.78
CA ASP A 37 1.26 -3.22 -4.46
C ASP A 37 -0.04 -3.61 -5.21
N LEU A 38 -0.07 -4.79 -5.84
CA LEU A 38 -1.27 -5.33 -6.48
C LEU A 38 -2.36 -5.65 -5.44
N ASP A 39 -2.00 -6.25 -4.31
CA ASP A 39 -2.92 -6.56 -3.22
C ASP A 39 -3.52 -5.29 -2.62
N LEU A 40 -2.72 -4.21 -2.48
CA LEU A 40 -3.21 -2.90 -2.06
C LEU A 40 -4.27 -2.37 -3.04
N ALA A 41 -3.98 -2.39 -4.34
CA ALA A 41 -4.91 -1.92 -5.36
C ALA A 41 -6.21 -2.74 -5.39
N ALA A 42 -6.11 -4.06 -5.26
CA ALA A 42 -7.28 -4.94 -5.16
C ALA A 42 -8.11 -4.66 -3.90
N CYS A 43 -7.47 -4.46 -2.74
CA CYS A 43 -8.15 -4.05 -1.51
C CYS A 43 -8.87 -2.72 -1.70
N PHE A 44 -8.23 -1.75 -2.36
CA PHE A 44 -8.81 -0.44 -2.64
C PHE A 44 -10.05 -0.56 -3.53
N ALA A 45 -9.95 -1.28 -4.65
CA ALA A 45 -11.04 -1.47 -5.60
C ALA A 45 -12.25 -2.16 -4.95
N THR A 46 -12.01 -3.18 -4.13
CA THR A 46 -13.07 -3.93 -3.45
C THR A 46 -13.71 -3.13 -2.31
N THR A 47 -12.93 -2.30 -1.61
CA THR A 47 -13.41 -1.50 -0.47
C THR A 47 -14.19 -0.27 -0.93
N THR A 48 -13.70 0.46 -1.94
CA THR A 48 -14.33 1.71 -2.39
C THR A 48 -15.31 1.53 -3.55
N GLY A 49 -15.22 0.42 -4.28
CA GLY A 49 -15.93 0.23 -5.55
C GLY A 49 -15.37 1.06 -6.71
N ASP A 50 -14.29 1.82 -6.50
CA ASP A 50 -13.69 2.72 -7.49
C ASP A 50 -12.41 2.11 -8.09
N GLY A 51 -12.58 1.43 -9.22
CA GLY A 51 -11.48 0.80 -9.95
C GLY A 51 -10.50 1.80 -10.58
N VAL A 52 -10.94 3.01 -10.92
CA VAL A 52 -10.05 4.01 -11.54
C VAL A 52 -9.07 4.54 -10.50
N THR A 53 -9.57 4.88 -9.30
CA THR A 53 -8.70 5.29 -8.20
C THR A 53 -7.78 4.15 -7.77
N ALA A 54 -8.26 2.90 -7.74
CA ALA A 54 -7.40 1.76 -7.42
C ALA A 54 -6.21 1.62 -8.38
N LEU A 55 -6.41 1.84 -9.68
CA LEU A 55 -5.33 1.86 -10.67
C LEU A 55 -4.38 3.06 -10.47
N ALA A 56 -4.91 4.23 -10.11
CA ALA A 56 -4.09 5.40 -9.79
C ALA A 56 -3.21 5.16 -8.55
N VAL A 57 -3.77 4.53 -7.51
CA VAL A 57 -3.04 4.11 -6.31
C VAL A 57 -1.94 3.11 -6.68
N LEU A 58 -2.25 2.10 -7.50
CA LEU A 58 -1.26 1.13 -7.99
C LEU A 58 -0.10 1.83 -8.71
N ALA A 59 -0.41 2.74 -9.64
CA ALA A 59 0.60 3.49 -10.37
C ALA A 59 1.48 4.32 -9.42
N ALA A 60 0.86 4.99 -8.43
CA ALA A 60 1.57 5.78 -7.45
C ALA A 60 2.55 4.94 -6.62
N VAL A 61 2.14 3.78 -6.08
CA VAL A 61 3.02 2.93 -5.27
C VAL A 61 4.09 2.21 -6.09
N LEU A 62 3.85 1.94 -7.38
CA LEU A 62 4.86 1.40 -8.28
C LEU A 62 5.99 2.41 -8.51
N VAL A 63 5.65 3.69 -8.74
CA VAL A 63 6.63 4.76 -9.02
C VAL A 63 7.30 5.28 -7.74
N LEU A 64 6.53 5.51 -6.68
CA LEU A 64 6.98 6.20 -5.47
C LEU A 64 7.22 5.26 -4.27
N GLY A 65 6.76 4.01 -4.32
CA GLY A 65 6.86 3.06 -3.20
C GLY A 65 8.25 2.44 -3.00
N GLY A 66 9.18 2.62 -3.93
CA GLY A 66 10.52 2.02 -3.90
C GLY A 66 11.33 2.36 -2.63
N PRO A 67 11.49 3.64 -2.26
CA PRO A 67 12.18 4.02 -1.03
C PRO A 67 11.56 3.42 0.24
N PHE A 68 10.23 3.34 0.32
CA PHE A 68 9.52 2.76 1.47
C PHE A 68 9.75 1.26 1.58
N TYR A 69 9.69 0.55 0.45
CA TYR A 69 10.01 -0.88 0.39
C TYR A 69 11.47 -1.16 0.79
N LEU A 70 12.42 -0.35 0.30
CA LEU A 70 13.83 -0.46 0.67
C LEU A 70 14.05 -0.20 2.17
N ARG A 71 13.38 0.82 2.72
CA ARG A 71 13.41 1.12 4.17
C ARG A 71 12.94 -0.09 4.98
N ALA A 72 11.80 -0.68 4.62
CA ALA A 72 11.26 -1.85 5.30
C ALA A 72 12.21 -3.07 5.21
N TRP A 73 12.80 -3.29 4.03
CA TRP A 73 13.79 -4.35 3.83
C TRP A 73 15.06 -4.16 4.66
N LEU A 74 15.58 -2.93 4.76
CA LEU A 74 16.75 -2.61 5.59
C LEU A 74 16.45 -2.84 7.07
N HIS A 75 15.26 -2.44 7.55
CA HIS A 75 14.83 -2.69 8.92
C HIS A 75 14.72 -4.18 9.24
N ARG A 76 14.18 -4.98 8.33
CA ARG A 76 14.16 -6.45 8.47
C ARG A 76 15.56 -7.03 8.63
N ARG A 77 16.51 -6.63 7.77
CA ARG A 77 17.88 -7.16 7.80
C ARG A 77 18.66 -6.84 9.07
N ARG A 78 18.22 -5.84 9.84
CA ARG A 78 18.83 -5.44 11.11
C ARG A 78 18.19 -6.11 12.33
N ARG A 79 17.11 -6.87 12.14
CA ARG A 79 16.45 -7.68 13.17
C ARG A 79 16.92 -9.12 13.06
#